data_AF-A0A6M1LQN6-F1
#
_entry.id   AF-A0A6M1LQN6-F1
#
_cell.length_a   1.000
_cell.length_b   1.000
_cell.length_c   1.000
_cell.angle_alpha   90.00
_cell.angle_beta   90.00
_cell.angle_gamma   90.00
#
_symmetry.space_group_name_H-M   'P 1'
#
loop_
_entity.id
_entity.type
_entity.pdbx_description
1 polymer ?
#
loop_
_entity_poly.entity_id
_entity_poly.type
_entity_poly.pdbx_seq_one_letter_code
_entity_poly.pdbx_strand_id
1 'polypeptide(L)'
;MPETPTAKPSPAGILETLGEMPRAGTAGQQIALHDLAWTTLETFIAPNGVAGTRLSNAWLCSRGWRVQLVDHYLMWKEEWVARLAEAARSRGHAFLLGTSVHPMIEGPSAVWRVATDPDPTSRFFEAHYTGFHMLFPADLSFAIHANEGDYAVYAGPEEFIRAALPPEAIGAAATADVVEGIEEEHGEGAIDGILAHYAPFMLDR
;
A
#
# COMPACT_ATOMS: atom_id res chain seq x y z
N MET A 1 -29.55 10.89 26.55
CA MET A 1 -28.81 10.81 25.27
C MET A 1 -27.50 10.12 25.59
N PRO A 2 -27.12 9.01 24.94
CA PRO A 2 -25.81 8.43 25.19
C PRO A 2 -24.74 9.28 24.51
N GLU A 3 -23.66 9.54 25.24
CA GLU A 3 -22.53 10.39 24.86
C GLU A 3 -21.77 9.78 23.68
N THR A 4 -21.42 10.62 22.71
CA THR A 4 -20.55 10.25 21.59
C THR A 4 -19.17 9.86 22.14
N PRO A 5 -18.65 8.64 21.88
CA PRO A 5 -17.29 8.31 22.28
C PRO A 5 -16.31 9.17 21.48
N THR A 6 -15.70 10.15 22.14
CA THR A 6 -14.48 10.82 21.65
C THR A 6 -13.32 9.85 21.83
N ALA A 7 -13.29 8.79 21.03
CA ALA A 7 -12.13 7.93 20.94
C ALA A 7 -10.96 8.78 20.43
N LYS A 8 -10.04 9.11 21.33
CA LYS A 8 -8.72 9.61 20.92
C LYS A 8 -8.14 8.55 19.98
N PRO A 9 -7.57 8.92 18.82
CA PRO A 9 -6.87 7.95 17.99
C PRO A 9 -5.85 7.24 18.89
N SER A 10 -5.88 5.91 18.86
CA SER A 10 -4.92 5.10 19.59
C SER A 10 -3.52 5.60 19.19
N PRO A 11 -2.58 5.77 20.13
CA PRO A 11 -1.20 5.96 19.74
C PRO A 11 -0.83 4.68 18.99
N ALA A 12 -0.81 4.76 17.65
CA ALA A 12 -0.11 3.78 16.83
C ALA A 12 1.18 3.46 17.57
N GLY A 13 1.46 2.17 17.80
CA GLY A 13 2.64 1.72 18.54
C GLY A 13 3.81 2.61 18.13
N ILE A 14 4.48 3.21 19.12
CA ILE A 14 5.36 4.37 18.95
C ILE A 14 6.43 4.02 17.90
N LEU A 15 6.11 4.26 16.64
CA LEU A 15 7.00 4.28 15.50
C LEU A 15 7.72 5.61 15.63
N GLU A 16 9.04 5.57 15.56
CA GLU A 16 9.88 6.76 15.67
C GLU A 16 9.25 7.88 14.84
N THR A 17 9.11 9.06 15.44
CA THR A 17 8.74 10.27 14.72
C THR A 17 9.85 10.52 13.70
N LEU A 18 9.69 9.94 12.51
CA LEU A 18 10.53 10.17 11.34
C LEU A 18 10.57 11.68 11.16
N GLY A 19 11.76 12.26 11.32
CA GLY A 19 12.00 13.69 11.25
C GLY A 19 11.28 14.30 10.05
N GLU A 20 10.15 14.95 10.37
CA GLU A 20 9.33 15.82 9.53
C GLU A 20 8.53 15.19 8.38
N MET A 21 7.94 14.00 8.53
CA MET A 21 6.80 13.65 7.67
C MET A 21 5.48 14.19 8.27
N PRO A 22 4.91 15.28 7.73
CA PRO A 22 3.79 15.97 8.37
C PRO A 22 2.53 15.10 8.35
N ARG A 23 1.74 15.19 9.42
CA ARG A 23 0.39 14.63 9.45
C ARG A 23 -0.48 15.27 8.37
N ALA A 24 -1.36 14.48 7.76
CA ALA A 24 -2.33 14.97 6.78
C ALA A 24 -3.51 15.65 7.49
N GLY A 25 -3.36 16.95 7.77
CA GLY A 25 -4.45 17.80 8.26
C GLY A 25 -4.77 17.63 9.76
N THR A 26 -5.96 18.10 10.13
CA THR A 26 -6.52 18.04 11.49
C THR A 26 -6.86 16.61 11.92
N ALA A 27 -7.16 16.39 13.20
CA ALA A 27 -7.57 15.07 13.70
C ALA A 27 -8.79 14.50 12.95
N GLY A 28 -9.83 15.32 12.70
CA GLY A 28 -11.00 14.89 11.93
C GLY A 28 -10.67 14.54 10.48
N GLN A 29 -9.74 15.27 9.86
CA GLN A 29 -9.27 14.96 8.51
C GLN A 29 -8.46 13.66 8.47
N GLN A 30 -7.61 13.39 9.46
CA GLN A 30 -6.88 12.12 9.52
C GLN A 30 -7.82 10.92 9.62
N ILE A 31 -8.90 11.03 10.41
CA ILE A 31 -9.93 9.97 10.48
C ILE A 31 -10.55 9.76 9.10
N ALA A 32 -11.04 10.83 8.47
CA ALA A 32 -11.68 10.73 7.15
C ALA A 32 -10.74 10.19 6.06
N LEU A 33 -9.45 10.56 6.09
CA LEU A 33 -8.45 10.07 5.15
C LEU A 33 -8.05 8.61 5.40
N HIS A 34 -8.02 8.20 6.66
CA HIS A 34 -7.80 6.79 7.02
C HIS A 34 -8.99 5.93 6.57
N ASP A 35 -10.22 6.38 6.86
CA ASP A 35 -11.44 5.72 6.41
C ASP A 35 -11.49 5.62 4.88
N LEU A 36 -11.03 6.66 4.17
CA LEU A 36 -10.89 6.66 2.71
C LEU A 36 -9.98 5.52 2.22
N ALA A 37 -8.83 5.28 2.86
CA ALA A 37 -7.97 4.15 2.52
C ALA A 37 -8.72 2.82 2.64
N TRP A 38 -9.45 2.63 3.75
CA TRP A 38 -10.23 1.43 4.02
C TRP A 38 -11.38 1.20 3.06
N THR A 39 -11.90 2.22 2.36
CA THR A 39 -12.92 2.00 1.31
C THR A 39 -12.41 1.15 0.15
N THR A 40 -11.10 1.05 -0.02
CA THR A 40 -10.45 0.29 -1.11
C THR A 40 -9.98 -1.10 -0.70
N LEU A 41 -10.05 -1.41 0.60
CA LEU A 41 -9.46 -2.60 1.21
C LEU A 41 -10.53 -3.58 1.68
N GLU A 42 -10.13 -4.84 1.77
CA GLU A 42 -10.85 -5.89 2.48
C GLU A 42 -9.90 -6.63 3.41
N THR A 43 -10.46 -7.20 4.48
CA THR A 43 -9.72 -8.10 5.36
C THR A 43 -9.86 -9.54 4.87
N PHE A 44 -8.83 -10.35 5.11
CA PHE A 44 -8.87 -11.78 4.84
C PHE A 44 -8.10 -12.54 5.92
N ILE A 45 -8.31 -13.86 5.97
CA ILE A 45 -7.51 -14.77 6.80
C ILE A 45 -6.62 -15.57 5.86
N ALA A 46 -5.31 -15.44 6.02
CA ALA A 46 -4.33 -16.21 5.27
C ALA A 46 -4.39 -17.70 5.65
N PRO A 47 -3.85 -18.62 4.82
CA PRO A 47 -3.87 -20.06 5.12
C PRO A 47 -3.24 -20.43 6.47
N ASN A 48 -2.28 -19.64 6.94
CA ASN A 48 -1.65 -19.78 8.26
C ASN A 48 -2.51 -19.27 9.44
N GLY A 49 -3.73 -18.78 9.18
CA GLY A 49 -4.66 -18.26 10.18
C GLY A 49 -4.45 -16.80 10.58
N VAL A 50 -3.45 -16.12 10.00
CA VAL A 50 -3.15 -14.71 10.29
C VAL A 50 -4.09 -13.81 9.50
N ALA A 51 -4.62 -12.77 10.16
CA ALA A 51 -5.44 -11.78 9.50
C ALA A 51 -4.56 -10.83 8.66
N GLY A 52 -4.99 -10.52 7.45
CA GLY A 52 -4.33 -9.59 6.53
C GLY A 52 -5.31 -8.55 5.96
N THR A 53 -4.76 -7.50 5.35
CA THR A 53 -5.51 -6.61 4.45
C THR A 53 -5.03 -6.78 3.02
N ARG A 54 -5.91 -6.50 2.06
CA ARG A 54 -5.60 -6.50 0.63
C ARG A 54 -6.56 -5.55 -0.11
N LEU A 55 -6.22 -5.13 -1.31
CA LEU A 55 -7.12 -4.33 -2.15
C LEU A 55 -8.34 -5.18 -2.56
N SER A 56 -9.53 -4.59 -2.46
CA SER A 56 -10.77 -5.31 -2.74
C SER A 56 -10.98 -5.54 -4.23
N ASN A 57 -11.34 -6.77 -4.59
CA ASN A 57 -11.66 -7.12 -5.98
C ASN A 57 -12.88 -6.36 -6.52
N ALA A 58 -13.87 -6.08 -5.67
CA ALA A 58 -15.02 -5.28 -6.05
C ALA A 58 -14.59 -3.85 -6.43
N TRP A 59 -13.66 -3.27 -5.66
CA TRP A 59 -13.12 -1.95 -5.90
C TRP A 59 -12.29 -1.91 -7.20
N LEU A 60 -11.33 -2.82 -7.33
CA LEU A 60 -10.47 -2.95 -8.53
C LEU A 60 -11.32 -3.10 -9.80
N CYS A 61 -12.34 -3.97 -9.76
CA CYS A 61 -13.27 -4.19 -10.85
C CYS A 61 -14.06 -2.93 -11.22
N SER A 62 -14.60 -2.22 -10.22
CA SER A 62 -15.37 -0.98 -10.45
C SER A 62 -14.56 0.14 -11.13
N ARG A 63 -13.22 0.10 -10.97
CA ARG A 63 -12.29 1.08 -11.54
C ARG A 63 -11.66 0.62 -12.86
N GLY A 64 -11.84 -0.64 -13.25
CA GLY A 64 -11.12 -1.23 -14.39
C GLY A 64 -9.60 -1.21 -14.21
N TRP A 65 -9.13 -1.29 -12.97
CA TRP A 65 -7.70 -1.19 -12.65
C TRP A 65 -6.97 -2.50 -12.84
N ARG A 66 -5.67 -2.37 -13.10
CA ARG A 66 -4.71 -3.47 -13.12
C ARG A 66 -3.89 -3.48 -11.84
N VAL A 67 -3.20 -4.58 -11.59
CA VAL A 67 -2.28 -4.73 -10.48
C VAL A 67 -0.95 -5.35 -10.90
N GLN A 68 0.13 -4.95 -10.24
CA GLN A 68 1.44 -5.60 -10.34
C GLN A 68 1.95 -5.87 -8.92
N LEU A 69 2.34 -7.12 -8.66
CA LEU A 69 3.04 -7.48 -7.44
C LEU A 69 4.53 -7.17 -7.61
N VAL A 70 5.12 -6.58 -6.59
CA VAL A 70 6.56 -6.30 -6.48
C VAL A 70 7.06 -6.68 -5.10
N ASP A 71 8.34 -7.02 -5.00
CA ASP A 71 9.02 -7.22 -3.73
C ASP A 71 9.03 -5.91 -2.94
N HIS A 72 8.59 -5.96 -1.68
CA HIS A 72 8.51 -4.78 -0.82
C HIS A 72 9.89 -4.18 -0.53
N TYR A 73 10.93 -5.02 -0.42
CA TYR A 73 12.31 -4.58 -0.19
C TYR A 73 12.81 -3.63 -1.29
N LEU A 74 12.34 -3.80 -2.53
CA LEU A 74 12.72 -2.94 -3.65
C LEU A 74 12.16 -1.53 -3.51
N MET A 75 11.08 -1.35 -2.75
CA MET A 75 10.40 -0.06 -2.59
C MET A 75 11.12 0.93 -1.68
N TRP A 76 12.26 0.54 -1.10
CA TRP A 76 13.11 1.43 -0.32
C TRP A 76 14.25 1.98 -1.14
N LYS A 77 14.55 1.31 -2.25
CA LYS A 77 15.64 1.69 -3.14
C LYS A 77 15.25 2.95 -3.89
N GLU A 78 16.12 3.95 -3.83
CA GLU A 78 15.86 5.29 -4.36
C GLU A 78 15.44 5.25 -5.84
N GLU A 79 16.06 4.38 -6.64
CA GLU A 79 15.77 4.25 -8.07
C GLU A 79 14.34 3.74 -8.37
N TRP A 80 13.77 2.92 -7.49
CA TRP A 80 12.40 2.42 -7.61
C TRP A 80 11.39 3.50 -7.21
N VAL A 81 11.62 4.16 -6.06
CA VAL A 81 10.72 5.23 -5.61
C VAL A 81 10.80 6.48 -6.48
N ALA A 82 11.93 6.74 -7.15
CA ALA A 82 12.06 7.86 -8.07
C ALA A 82 11.08 7.76 -9.24
N ARG A 83 10.87 6.55 -9.79
CA ARG A 83 9.88 6.33 -10.86
C ARG A 83 8.45 6.51 -10.37
N LEU A 84 8.14 5.99 -9.18
CA LEU A 84 6.84 6.19 -8.54
C LEU A 84 6.57 7.69 -8.29
N ALA A 85 7.51 8.40 -7.69
CA ALA A 85 7.42 9.82 -7.40
C ALA A 85 7.19 10.62 -8.69
N GLU A 86 7.94 10.34 -9.75
CA GLU A 86 7.76 10.98 -11.05
C GLU A 86 6.41 10.66 -11.68
N ALA A 87 5.98 9.40 -11.66
CA ALA A 87 4.68 8.99 -12.19
C ALA A 87 3.52 9.69 -11.45
N ALA A 88 3.63 9.84 -10.13
CA ALA A 88 2.66 10.59 -9.32
C ALA A 88 2.66 12.09 -9.68
N ARG A 89 3.85 12.72 -9.80
CA ARG A 89 3.98 14.13 -10.20
C ARG A 89 3.42 14.41 -11.59
N SER A 90 3.68 13.53 -12.55
CA SER A 90 3.17 13.65 -13.93
C SER A 90 1.63 13.67 -13.99
N ARG A 91 0.97 13.13 -12.97
CA ARG A 91 -0.49 13.14 -12.79
C ARG A 91 -1.00 14.28 -11.90
N GLY A 92 -0.12 15.21 -11.49
CA GLY A 92 -0.46 16.38 -10.70
C GLY A 92 -0.47 16.15 -9.18
N HIS A 93 0.01 14.99 -8.71
CA HIS A 93 0.13 14.74 -7.28
C HIS A 93 1.49 15.21 -6.78
N ALA A 94 1.52 16.35 -6.09
CA ALA A 94 2.73 16.82 -5.39
C ALA A 94 2.97 16.10 -4.06
N PHE A 95 1.93 15.43 -3.55
CA PHE A 95 1.97 14.68 -2.29
C PHE A 95 1.06 13.46 -2.41
N LEU A 96 1.43 12.41 -1.69
CA LEU A 96 0.63 11.21 -1.45
C LEU A 96 0.26 11.13 0.04
N LEU A 97 -0.71 10.28 0.33
CA LEU A 97 -1.19 9.96 1.66
C LEU A 97 -0.69 8.57 2.02
N GLY A 98 0.04 8.48 3.11
CA GLY A 98 0.49 7.22 3.70
C GLY A 98 -0.32 6.90 4.94
N THR A 99 -0.70 5.65 5.18
CA THR A 99 -1.32 5.23 6.45
C THR A 99 -1.08 3.75 6.72
N SER A 100 -1.08 3.34 7.99
CA SER A 100 -1.13 1.93 8.36
C SER A 100 -2.55 1.41 8.19
N VAL A 101 -2.69 0.21 7.66
CA VAL A 101 -3.96 -0.49 7.41
C VAL A 101 -3.91 -1.90 8.01
N HIS A 102 -3.44 -1.97 9.25
CA HIS A 102 -3.28 -3.22 9.98
C HIS A 102 -4.64 -3.84 10.34
N PRO A 103 -4.91 -5.11 10.00
CA PRO A 103 -6.23 -5.73 10.15
C PRO A 103 -6.69 -5.90 11.61
N MET A 104 -5.73 -5.96 12.53
CA MET A 104 -5.99 -6.14 13.98
C MET A 104 -6.06 -4.83 14.79
N ILE A 105 -5.79 -3.68 14.19
CA ILE A 105 -5.84 -2.39 14.91
C ILE A 105 -7.23 -1.80 14.75
N GLU A 106 -7.99 -1.82 15.85
CA GLU A 106 -9.30 -1.17 15.91
C GLU A 106 -9.13 0.36 16.01
N GLY A 107 -9.47 1.05 14.92
CA GLY A 107 -9.64 2.50 14.89
C GLY A 107 -8.61 3.26 14.05
N PRO A 108 -8.81 4.59 13.91
CA PRO A 108 -8.07 5.38 12.94
C PRO A 108 -6.58 5.43 13.23
N SER A 109 -5.79 5.05 12.23
CA SER A 109 -4.35 5.28 12.26
C SER A 109 -3.99 6.68 11.77
N ALA A 110 -2.83 7.13 12.25
CA ALA A 110 -1.98 8.11 11.61
C ALA A 110 -2.10 8.15 10.07
N VAL A 111 -2.35 9.35 9.51
CA VAL A 111 -2.19 9.59 8.06
C VAL A 111 -1.09 10.62 7.86
N TRP A 112 -0.12 10.28 7.03
CA TRP A 112 1.02 11.11 6.69
C TRP A 112 0.86 11.71 5.31
N ARG A 113 1.38 12.92 5.12
CA ARG A 113 1.51 13.57 3.83
C ARG A 113 2.95 13.37 3.33
N VAL A 114 3.11 12.46 2.39
CA VAL A 114 4.38 12.06 1.79
C VAL A 114 4.63 12.92 0.57
N ALA A 115 5.70 13.71 0.53
CA ALA A 115 6.07 14.45 -0.67
C ALA A 115 6.43 13.45 -1.79
N THR A 116 6.02 13.73 -3.03
CA THR A 116 6.39 12.92 -4.20
C THR A 116 7.80 13.23 -4.66
N ASP A 117 8.75 12.96 -3.76
CA ASP A 117 10.19 13.00 -3.98
C ASP A 117 10.76 11.63 -3.55
N PRO A 118 11.91 11.21 -4.12
CA PRO A 118 12.47 9.89 -3.84
C PRO A 118 12.71 9.63 -2.35
N ASP A 119 13.42 10.54 -1.65
CA ASP A 119 13.80 10.35 -0.24
C ASP A 119 12.59 10.23 0.71
N PRO A 120 11.60 11.14 0.73
CA PRO A 120 10.41 10.98 1.58
C PRO A 120 9.59 9.72 1.27
N THR A 121 9.53 9.31 0.01
CA THR A 121 8.79 8.11 -0.42
C THR A 121 9.50 6.84 0.03
N SER A 122 10.82 6.75 -0.17
CA SER A 122 11.65 5.65 0.33
C SER A 122 11.55 5.52 1.84
N ARG A 123 11.72 6.62 2.58
CA ARG A 123 11.59 6.62 4.05
C ARG A 123 10.22 6.20 4.54
N PHE A 124 9.16 6.53 3.81
CA PHE A 124 7.82 6.04 4.16
C PHE A 124 7.77 4.52 4.11
N PHE A 125 8.23 3.90 3.02
CA PHE A 125 8.23 2.45 2.89
C PHE A 125 9.19 1.79 3.89
N GLU A 126 10.38 2.37 4.11
CA GLU A 126 11.38 1.87 5.06
C GLU A 126 10.80 1.77 6.47
N ALA A 127 10.22 2.86 6.95
CA ALA A 127 9.71 2.93 8.30
C ALA A 127 8.44 2.09 8.56
N HIS A 128 7.78 1.64 7.50
CA HIS A 128 6.57 0.83 7.59
C HIS A 128 6.78 -0.62 7.13
N TYR A 129 8.04 -1.07 6.98
CA TYR A 129 8.38 -2.42 6.49
C TYR A 129 7.49 -3.51 7.06
N THR A 130 7.54 -3.61 8.39
CA THR A 130 7.04 -4.76 9.14
C THR A 130 5.55 -4.61 9.43
N GLY A 131 4.82 -3.89 8.59
CA GLY A 131 3.41 -3.61 8.84
C GLY A 131 2.62 -3.45 7.57
N PHE A 132 1.31 -3.61 7.70
CA PHE A 132 0.38 -3.32 6.62
C PHE A 132 0.25 -1.81 6.45
N HIS A 133 0.55 -1.33 5.26
CA HIS A 133 0.47 0.10 4.95
C HIS A 133 0.04 0.34 3.51
N MET A 134 -0.45 1.54 3.28
CA MET A 134 -0.94 1.97 1.99
C MET A 134 -0.42 3.38 1.68
N LEU A 135 -0.06 3.61 0.41
CA LEU A 135 0.28 4.90 -0.15
C LEU A 135 -0.64 5.21 -1.34
N PHE A 136 -1.31 6.37 -1.32
CA PHE A 136 -2.33 6.72 -2.31
C PHE A 136 -2.52 8.24 -2.44
N PRO A 137 -2.95 8.76 -3.60
CA PRO A 137 -3.35 10.16 -3.73
C PRO A 137 -4.76 10.39 -3.16
N ALA A 138 -5.07 11.62 -2.74
CA ALA A 138 -6.35 11.96 -2.11
C ALA A 138 -7.60 11.70 -2.98
N ASP A 139 -7.45 11.62 -4.30
CA ASP A 139 -8.51 11.30 -5.25
C ASP A 139 -8.64 9.79 -5.55
N LEU A 140 -7.76 8.96 -4.97
CA LEU A 140 -7.65 7.54 -5.24
C LEU A 140 -7.58 7.26 -6.76
N SER A 141 -6.70 7.97 -7.47
CA SER A 141 -6.38 7.70 -8.88
C SER A 141 -5.46 6.48 -9.08
N PHE A 142 -4.76 6.07 -8.02
CA PHE A 142 -4.01 4.81 -7.89
C PHE A 142 -3.88 4.42 -6.41
N ALA A 143 -3.33 3.26 -6.12
CA ALA A 143 -3.03 2.80 -4.77
C ALA A 143 -1.82 1.87 -4.75
N ILE A 144 -1.05 1.94 -3.68
CA ILE A 144 0.02 0.98 -3.39
C ILE A 144 -0.25 0.42 -2.01
N HIS A 145 -0.49 -0.89 -1.93
CA HIS A 145 -0.71 -1.61 -0.68
C HIS A 145 0.47 -2.54 -0.44
N ALA A 146 1.00 -2.55 0.77
CA ALA A 146 2.12 -3.39 1.17
C ALA A 146 1.73 -4.28 2.35
N ASN A 147 2.27 -5.50 2.34
CA ASN A 147 2.00 -6.53 3.34
C ASN A 147 3.29 -6.94 4.04
N GLU A 148 3.44 -6.52 5.30
CA GLU A 148 4.40 -7.00 6.31
C GLU A 148 5.86 -7.26 5.84
N GLY A 149 6.30 -6.63 4.75
CA GLY A 149 7.65 -6.77 4.20
C GLY A 149 7.79 -7.82 3.11
N ASP A 150 6.74 -8.61 2.82
CA ASP A 150 6.79 -9.67 1.80
C ASP A 150 6.64 -9.11 0.37
N TYR A 151 5.60 -8.30 0.16
CA TYR A 151 5.30 -7.74 -1.16
C TYR A 151 4.53 -6.44 -1.05
N ALA A 152 4.48 -5.73 -2.17
CA ALA A 152 3.47 -4.72 -2.42
C ALA A 152 2.74 -4.94 -3.73
N VAL A 153 1.55 -4.35 -3.79
CA VAL A 153 0.64 -4.37 -4.92
C VAL A 153 0.48 -2.95 -5.41
N TYR A 154 1.03 -2.66 -6.58
CA TYR A 154 0.76 -1.43 -7.33
C TYR A 154 -0.54 -1.59 -8.07
N ALA A 155 -1.53 -0.76 -7.79
CA ALA A 155 -2.85 -0.81 -8.40
C ALA A 155 -3.24 0.53 -9.01
N GLY A 156 -3.80 0.49 -10.21
CA GLY A 156 -4.17 1.70 -10.94
C GLY A 156 -4.45 1.44 -12.41
N PRO A 157 -4.61 2.51 -13.21
CA PRO A 157 -4.56 2.43 -14.65
C PRO A 157 -3.25 1.78 -15.13
N GLU A 158 -3.30 0.99 -16.20
CA GLU A 158 -2.13 0.27 -16.71
C GLU A 158 -0.97 1.23 -17.04
N GLU A 159 -1.28 2.38 -17.64
CA GLU A 159 -0.28 3.40 -18.00
C GLU A 159 0.30 4.13 -16.78
N PHE A 160 -0.35 4.05 -15.60
CA PHE A 160 0.28 4.46 -14.34
C PHE A 160 1.31 3.43 -13.90
N ILE A 161 0.94 2.16 -13.83
CA ILE A 161 1.81 1.10 -13.31
C ILE A 161 3.09 1.01 -14.16
N ARG A 162 2.96 1.06 -15.50
CA ARG A 162 4.11 1.05 -16.42
C ARG A 162 5.03 2.27 -16.28
N ALA A 163 4.50 3.40 -15.83
CA ALA A 163 5.31 4.59 -15.56
C ALA A 163 5.98 4.53 -14.18
N ALA A 164 5.25 4.03 -13.17
CA ALA A 164 5.67 4.01 -11.77
C ALA A 164 6.71 2.92 -11.46
N LEU A 165 6.75 1.85 -12.26
CA LEU A 165 7.67 0.72 -12.06
C LEU A 165 8.75 0.68 -13.15
N PRO A 166 9.93 0.10 -12.85
CA PRO A 166 10.90 -0.21 -13.89
C PRO A 166 10.41 -1.40 -14.75
N PRO A 167 10.82 -1.51 -16.02
CA PRO A 167 10.30 -2.54 -16.94
C PRO A 167 10.47 -3.98 -16.45
N GLU A 168 11.57 -4.27 -15.77
CA GLU A 168 11.87 -5.58 -15.18
C GLU A 168 10.95 -5.99 -14.03
N ALA A 169 10.23 -5.02 -13.44
CA ALA A 169 9.27 -5.25 -12.35
C ALA A 169 7.85 -5.57 -12.86
N ILE A 170 7.68 -5.68 -14.17
CA ILE A 170 6.37 -5.75 -14.80
C ILE A 170 6.17 -7.09 -15.47
N GLY A 171 4.99 -7.66 -15.26
CA GLY A 171 4.52 -8.88 -15.90
C GLY A 171 4.84 -10.15 -15.10
N ALA A 172 4.49 -11.27 -15.71
CA ALA A 172 4.47 -12.57 -15.04
C ALA A 172 5.84 -13.05 -14.52
N ALA A 173 6.94 -12.69 -15.20
CA ALA A 173 8.29 -13.06 -14.74
C ALA A 173 8.64 -12.33 -13.44
N ALA A 174 8.40 -11.01 -13.39
CA ALA A 174 8.61 -10.22 -12.18
C ALA A 174 7.75 -10.72 -11.02
N THR A 175 6.49 -11.09 -11.28
CA THR A 175 5.63 -11.69 -10.25
C THR A 175 6.16 -13.05 -9.79
N ALA A 176 6.69 -13.88 -10.69
CA ALA A 176 7.26 -15.17 -10.31
C ALA A 176 8.47 -15.01 -9.39
N ASP A 177 9.34 -14.03 -9.64
CA ASP A 177 10.50 -13.74 -8.77
C ASP A 177 10.07 -13.34 -7.34
N VAL A 178 8.98 -12.56 -7.22
CA VAL A 178 8.39 -12.21 -5.91
C VAL A 178 7.83 -13.43 -5.20
N VAL A 179 7.14 -14.31 -5.95
CA VAL A 179 6.57 -15.55 -5.41
C VAL A 179 7.69 -16.46 -4.88
N GLU A 180 8.76 -16.65 -5.66
CA GLU A 180 9.91 -17.45 -5.26
C GLU A 180 10.52 -16.94 -3.94
N GLY A 181 10.78 -15.63 -3.82
CA GLY A 181 11.33 -15.05 -2.59
C GLY A 181 10.44 -15.28 -1.36
N ILE A 182 9.13 -15.17 -1.51
CA ILE A 182 8.18 -15.37 -0.40
C ILE A 182 8.07 -16.86 -0.04
N GLU A 183 8.08 -17.76 -1.03
CA GLU A 183 8.03 -19.19 -0.77
C GLU A 183 9.34 -19.72 -0.17
N GLU A 184 10.49 -19.12 -0.48
CA GLU A 184 11.75 -19.42 0.19
C GLU A 184 11.71 -19.04 1.68
N GLU A 185 11.07 -17.94 2.05
CA GLU A 185 10.99 -17.46 3.43
C GLU A 185 9.88 -18.14 4.25
N HIS A 186 8.70 -18.33 3.64
CA HIS A 186 7.48 -18.75 4.34
C HIS A 186 6.95 -20.13 3.95
N GLY A 187 7.54 -20.75 2.92
CA GLY A 187 7.18 -22.07 2.40
C GLY A 187 6.29 -22.04 1.15
N GLU A 188 6.34 -23.14 0.39
CA GLU A 188 5.56 -23.35 -0.85
C GLU A 188 4.05 -23.09 -0.62
N GLY A 189 3.44 -22.31 -1.51
CA GLY A 189 2.03 -21.99 -1.48
C GLY A 189 1.63 -20.89 -0.47
N ALA A 190 2.59 -20.27 0.23
CA ALA A 190 2.31 -19.20 1.20
C ALA A 190 1.53 -18.01 0.59
N ILE A 191 1.72 -17.75 -0.71
CA ILE A 191 1.09 -16.63 -1.42
C ILE A 191 -0.05 -17.03 -2.37
N ASP A 192 -0.39 -18.31 -2.52
CA ASP A 192 -1.38 -18.80 -3.49
C ASP A 192 -2.74 -18.10 -3.39
N GLY A 193 -3.22 -17.87 -2.17
CA GLY A 193 -4.49 -17.19 -1.92
C GLY A 193 -4.49 -15.72 -2.39
N ILE A 194 -3.32 -15.07 -2.36
CA ILE A 194 -3.12 -13.71 -2.85
C ILE A 194 -3.02 -13.69 -4.37
N LEU A 195 -2.28 -14.62 -4.97
CA LEU A 195 -2.20 -14.76 -6.42
C LEU A 195 -3.58 -15.04 -7.03
N ALA A 196 -4.32 -15.99 -6.46
CA ALA A 196 -5.68 -16.31 -6.91
C ALA A 196 -6.63 -15.10 -6.77
N HIS A 197 -6.46 -14.30 -5.73
CA HIS A 197 -7.25 -13.08 -5.50
C HIS A 197 -7.00 -12.04 -6.60
N TYR A 198 -5.73 -11.77 -6.92
CA TYR A 198 -5.34 -10.72 -7.86
C TYR A 198 -5.27 -11.16 -9.32
N ALA A 199 -5.27 -12.47 -9.61
CA ALA A 199 -5.14 -13.02 -10.97
C ALA A 199 -6.00 -12.32 -12.05
N PRO A 200 -7.28 -11.97 -11.81
CA PRO A 200 -8.10 -11.28 -12.83
C PRO A 200 -7.63 -9.87 -13.19
N PHE A 201 -6.83 -9.24 -12.32
CA PHE A 201 -6.38 -7.86 -12.41
C PHE A 201 -4.90 -7.75 -12.76
N MET A 202 -4.14 -8.84 -12.68
CA MET A 202 -2.71 -8.84 -12.96
C MET A 202 -2.43 -8.19 -14.31
N LEU A 203 -1.36 -7.42 -14.35
CA LEU A 203 -0.87 -6.79 -15.55
C LEU A 203 -0.26 -7.88 -16.43
N ASP A 204 -1.11 -8.49 -17.27
CA ASP A 204 -0.73 -9.57 -18.17
C ASP A 204 0.18 -9.08 -19.31
N ARG A 205 0.94 -10.07 -19.82
CA ARG A 205 2.03 -10.03 -20.81
C ARG A 205 1.87 -9.03 -21.97
#